data_AF-A0A950XJ19-F1
#
_entry.id   AF-A0A950XJ19-F1
#
_cell.length_a   1.000
_cell.length_b   1.000
_cell.length_c   1.000
_cell.angle_alpha   90.00
_cell.angle_beta   90.00
_cell.angle_gamma   90.00
#
_symmetry.space_group_name_H-M   'P 1'
#
loop_
_entity.id
_entity.type
_entity.pdbx_description
1 polymer ?
#
loop_
_entity_poly.entity_id
_entity_poly.type
_entity_poly.pdbx_seq_one_letter_code
_entity_poly.pdbx_strand_id
1 'polypeptide(L)'
;ETSLIQTIGRAARNVRGRVILYADQMTGSLTNAIRETNRRRAIQIAYNEEHGITPQTIQKSIKDITDTLKKEEANAVETLLAIDMARADTPKALRTIIQGKREQMSDAVEELDFETAAILRDEIKRLEEKLPLPPKRRGRPNVKRVYLDED
;
A
#
# COMPACT_ATOMS: atom_id res chain seq x y z
N GLU A 1 -10.89 10.43 22.61
CA GLU A 1 -9.47 10.75 22.30
C GLU A 1 -8.62 9.57 21.83
N THR A 2 -8.91 8.33 22.24
CA THR A 2 -8.13 7.14 21.86
C THR A 2 -7.96 6.91 20.35
N SER A 3 -8.92 7.33 19.52
CA SER A 3 -8.89 7.14 18.07
C SER A 3 -7.78 7.90 17.35
N LEU A 4 -7.47 9.15 17.76
CA LEU A 4 -6.38 9.94 17.16
C LEU A 4 -5.03 9.30 17.46
N ILE A 5 -4.81 8.87 18.71
CA ILE A 5 -3.58 8.20 19.15
C ILE A 5 -3.38 6.88 18.38
N GLN A 6 -4.44 6.10 18.20
CA GLN A 6 -4.39 4.86 17.42
C GLN A 6 -4.03 5.12 15.95
N THR A 7 -4.59 6.17 15.36
CA THR A 7 -4.31 6.55 13.97
C THR A 7 -2.86 7.02 13.82
N ILE A 8 -2.37 7.84 14.74
CA ILE A 8 -0.97 8.28 14.80
C ILE A 8 -0.02 7.08 14.94
N GLY A 9 -0.38 6.12 15.81
CA GLY A 9 0.42 4.93 16.07
C GLY A 9 0.69 4.06 14.84
N ARG A 10 -0.15 4.12 13.80
CA ARG A 10 0.11 3.40 12.53
C ARG A 10 1.38 3.89 11.85
N ALA A 11 1.71 5.18 11.97
CA ALA A 11 2.92 5.76 11.39
C ALA A 11 4.20 5.39 12.16
N ALA A 12 4.10 5.01 13.44
CA ALA A 12 5.24 4.74 14.31
C ALA A 12 6.05 3.47 13.94
N ARG A 13 5.58 2.66 12.98
CA ARG A 13 6.28 1.46 12.50
C ARG A 13 7.41 1.74 11.52
N ASN A 14 7.63 3.00 11.17
CA ASN A 14 8.65 3.42 10.20
C ASN A 14 9.51 4.55 10.80
N VAL A 15 10.83 4.50 10.55
CA VAL A 15 11.78 5.53 11.03
C VAL A 15 11.47 6.94 10.53
N ARG A 16 10.88 7.07 9.34
CA ARG A 16 10.39 8.35 8.75
C ARG A 16 8.88 8.54 8.93
N GLY A 17 8.26 7.81 9.84
CA GLY A 17 6.84 7.92 10.16
C GLY A 17 6.45 9.36 10.52
N ARG A 18 5.47 9.90 9.81
CA ARG A 18 4.92 11.26 10.02
C ARG A 18 3.41 11.23 9.92
N VAL A 19 2.77 12.11 10.67
CA VAL A 19 1.31 12.29 10.67
C VAL A 19 1.03 13.76 10.41
N ILE A 20 0.06 14.02 9.55
CA ILE A 20 -0.41 15.38 9.23
C ILE A 20 -1.89 15.42 9.58
N LEU A 21 -2.25 16.28 10.52
CA LEU A 21 -3.62 16.50 10.95
C LEU A 21 -4.10 17.81 10.32
N TYR A 22 -5.15 17.75 9.51
CA TYR A 22 -5.80 18.94 8.95
C TYR A 22 -6.94 19.34 9.88
N ALA A 23 -6.83 20.53 10.47
CA ALA A 23 -7.85 21.09 11.33
C ALA A 23 -7.77 22.62 11.29
N ASP A 24 -8.94 23.27 11.27
CA ASP A 24 -9.01 24.73 11.32
C ASP A 24 -8.80 25.28 12.74
N GLN A 25 -9.08 24.47 13.75
CA GLN A 25 -8.92 24.83 15.17
C GLN A 25 -8.33 23.69 15.98
N MET A 26 -7.54 24.06 16.99
CA MET A 26 -7.01 23.12 17.98
C MET A 26 -8.08 22.72 19.00
N THR A 27 -8.64 21.53 18.82
CA THR A 27 -9.57 20.93 19.78
C THR A 27 -8.82 20.31 20.96
N GLY A 28 -9.47 20.17 22.12
CA GLY A 28 -8.86 19.52 23.29
C GLY A 28 -8.34 18.12 22.98
N SER A 29 -9.04 17.38 22.12
CA SER A 29 -8.62 16.04 21.66
C SER A 29 -7.37 16.04 20.79
N LEU A 30 -7.17 17.05 19.94
CA LEU A 30 -5.93 17.23 19.20
C LEU A 30 -4.78 17.56 20.16
N THR A 31 -5.00 18.50 21.08
CA THR A 31 -4.00 18.92 22.08
C THR A 31 -3.55 17.74 22.94
N ASN A 32 -4.48 16.95 23.46
CA ASN A 32 -4.17 15.78 24.27
C ASN A 32 -3.42 14.70 23.49
N ALA A 33 -3.83 14.43 22.24
CA ALA A 33 -3.17 13.44 21.39
C ALA A 33 -1.74 13.86 21.01
N ILE A 34 -1.53 15.13 20.66
CA ILE A 34 -0.20 15.68 20.33
C ILE A 34 0.71 15.65 21.57
N ARG A 35 0.22 16.12 22.72
CA ARG A 35 0.97 16.11 23.97
C ARG A 35 1.43 14.71 24.37
N GLU A 36 0.54 13.72 24.32
CA GLU A 36 0.91 12.34 24.66
C GLU A 36 1.89 11.73 23.63
N THR A 37 1.74 12.07 22.35
CA THR A 37 2.68 11.64 21.30
C THR A 37 4.08 12.22 21.53
N ASN A 38 4.17 13.52 21.82
CA ASN A 38 5.43 14.20 22.09
C ASN A 38 6.09 13.68 23.38
N ARG A 39 5.32 13.48 24.45
CA ARG A 39 5.79 12.89 25.71
C ARG A 39 6.43 11.52 25.49
N ARG A 40 5.76 10.63 24.75
CA ARG A 40 6.29 9.29 24.41
C ARG A 40 7.55 9.37 23.56
N ARG A 41 7.56 10.25 22.56
CA ARG A 41 8.70 10.44 21.66
C ARG A 41 9.94 10.92 22.43
N ALA A 42 9.79 11.87 23.35
CA ALA A 42 10.89 12.37 24.18
C ALA A 42 11.53 11.25 25.02
N ILE A 43 10.70 10.42 25.68
CA ILE A 43 11.18 9.27 26.46
C ILE A 43 11.93 8.28 25.57
N GLN A 44 11.40 7.99 24.37
CA GLN A 44 12.05 7.07 23.43
C GLN A 44 13.39 7.60 22.92
N ILE A 45 13.49 8.91 22.64
CA ILE A 45 14.75 9.53 22.21
C ILE A 45 15.78 9.46 23.33
N ALA A 46 15.41 9.86 24.56
CA ALA A 46 16.30 9.81 25.71
C ALA A 46 16.81 8.38 25.97
N TYR A 47 15.92 7.39 25.93
CA TYR A 47 16.29 5.99 26.08
C TYR A 47 17.25 5.53 24.98
N ASN A 48 16.97 5.90 23.72
CA ASN A 48 17.82 5.54 22.60
C ASN A 48 19.22 6.18 22.70
N GLU A 49 19.30 7.44 23.13
CA GLU A 49 20.57 8.15 23.33
C GLU A 49 21.39 7.51 24.46
N GLU A 50 20.76 7.24 25.60
CA GLU A 50 21.39 6.58 26.75
C GLU A 50 21.95 5.19 26.39
N HIS A 51 21.26 4.46 25.51
CA HIS A 51 21.62 3.07 25.15
C HIS A 51 22.32 2.94 23.79
N GLY A 52 22.59 4.06 23.09
CA GLY A 52 23.22 4.05 21.76
C GLY A 52 22.39 3.36 20.67
N ILE A 53 21.06 3.33 20.80
CA ILE A 53 20.16 2.65 19.86
C ILE A 53 19.86 3.56 18.67
N THR A 54 20.22 3.12 17.46
CA THR A 54 19.82 3.81 16.22
C THR A 54 18.47 3.26 15.72
N PRO A 55 17.42 4.08 15.57
CA PRO A 55 16.12 3.62 15.09
C PRO A 55 16.19 3.03 13.67
N GLN A 56 15.67 1.82 13.49
CA GLN A 56 15.60 1.15 12.19
C GLN A 56 14.18 0.64 11.92
N THR A 57 13.76 0.70 10.66
CA THR A 57 12.49 0.09 10.24
C THR A 57 12.66 -1.42 10.15
N ILE A 58 11.78 -2.17 10.81
CA ILE A 58 11.76 -3.63 10.75
C ILE A 58 11.44 -4.07 9.32
N GLN A 59 12.33 -4.85 8.71
CA GLN A 59 12.06 -5.54 7.45
C GLN A 59 11.53 -6.94 7.76
N LYS A 60 10.24 -7.17 7.51
CA LYS A 60 9.66 -8.53 7.57
C LYS A 60 9.65 -9.10 6.15
N SER A 61 10.40 -10.17 5.93
CA SER A 61 10.32 -10.97 4.70
C SER A 61 8.96 -11.65 4.64
N ILE A 62 8.23 -11.44 3.55
CA ILE A 62 7.12 -12.31 3.17
C ILE A 62 7.78 -13.63 2.75
N LYS A 63 7.38 -14.76 3.35
CA LYS A 63 7.95 -16.06 2.99
C LYS A 63 7.55 -16.39 1.54
N ASP A 64 8.48 -16.21 0.60
CA ASP A 64 8.33 -16.63 -0.78
C ASP A 64 8.54 -18.15 -0.88
N ILE A 65 7.44 -18.88 -1.04
CA ILE A 65 7.43 -20.35 -1.29
C ILE A 65 7.46 -20.63 -2.82
N THR A 66 7.41 -19.60 -3.66
CA THR A 66 7.00 -19.70 -5.07
C THR A 66 8.13 -19.64 -6.11
N ASP A 67 9.39 -19.83 -5.71
CA ASP A 67 10.51 -19.70 -6.65
C ASP A 67 10.74 -20.91 -7.58
N THR A 68 10.06 -22.04 -7.37
CA THR A 68 10.27 -23.27 -8.18
C THR A 68 9.26 -23.49 -9.32
N LEU A 69 8.20 -22.70 -9.47
CA LEU A 69 7.08 -22.99 -10.40
C LEU A 69 7.06 -22.17 -11.71
N LYS A 70 7.93 -21.17 -11.83
CA LYS A 70 7.83 -20.08 -12.81
C LYS A 70 7.95 -20.45 -14.31
N LYS A 71 8.35 -21.67 -14.68
CA LYS A 71 8.74 -21.98 -16.07
C LYS A 71 7.64 -22.63 -16.91
N GLU A 72 6.75 -23.41 -16.32
CA GLU A 72 5.67 -24.09 -17.05
C GLU A 72 4.39 -23.24 -17.14
N GLU A 73 4.12 -22.42 -16.12
CA GLU A 73 2.96 -21.51 -16.06
C GLU A 73 3.01 -20.40 -17.13
N ALA A 74 4.20 -19.95 -17.53
CA ALA A 74 4.38 -18.82 -18.44
C ALA A 74 3.74 -19.04 -19.83
N ASN A 75 3.71 -20.28 -20.32
CA ASN A 75 3.16 -20.63 -21.63
C ASN A 75 1.62 -20.65 -21.62
N ALA A 76 0.99 -21.08 -20.52
CA ALA A 76 -0.47 -21.08 -20.39
C ALA A 76 -1.05 -19.66 -20.31
N VAL A 77 -0.32 -18.73 -19.67
CA VAL A 77 -0.76 -17.33 -19.56
C VAL A 77 -0.70 -16.61 -20.91
N GLU A 78 0.24 -16.93 -21.81
CA GLU A 78 0.29 -16.28 -23.13
C GLU A 78 -0.88 -16.65 -24.05
N THR A 79 -1.34 -17.89 -24.02
CA THR A 79 -2.45 -18.35 -24.88
C THR A 79 -3.79 -17.78 -24.43
N LEU A 80 -4.03 -17.71 -23.12
CA LEU A 80 -5.24 -17.10 -22.55
C LEU A 80 -5.30 -15.58 -22.79
N LEU A 81 -4.17 -14.90 -22.64
CA LEU A 81 -4.07 -13.46 -22.90
C LEU A 81 -4.44 -13.09 -24.35
N ALA A 82 -4.02 -13.91 -25.32
CA ALA A 82 -4.34 -13.68 -26.73
C ALA A 82 -5.85 -13.76 -27.01
N ILE A 83 -6.55 -14.68 -26.34
CA ILE A 83 -8.01 -14.86 -26.48
C ILE A 83 -8.76 -13.67 -25.87
N ASP A 84 -8.33 -13.19 -24.72
CA ASP A 84 -9.02 -12.10 -24.03
C ASP A 84 -8.72 -10.73 -24.65
N MET A 85 -7.54 -10.53 -25.23
CA MET A 85 -7.27 -9.36 -26.06
C MET A 85 -8.12 -9.33 -27.34
N ALA A 86 -8.40 -10.49 -27.95
CA ALA A 86 -9.28 -10.57 -29.10
C ALA A 86 -10.77 -10.26 -28.78
N ARG A 87 -11.15 -10.31 -27.50
CA ARG A 87 -12.52 -9.99 -27.03
C ARG A 87 -12.68 -8.56 -26.51
N ALA A 88 -11.59 -7.83 -26.29
CA ALA A 88 -11.61 -6.53 -25.63
C ALA A 88 -11.44 -5.36 -26.61
N ASP A 89 -12.51 -5.02 -27.34
CA ASP A 89 -12.50 -3.91 -28.33
C ASP A 89 -12.42 -2.51 -27.70
N THR A 90 -12.67 -2.36 -26.39
CA THR A 90 -12.65 -1.06 -25.70
C THR A 90 -11.99 -1.11 -24.33
N PRO A 91 -11.37 0.00 -23.85
CA PRO A 91 -10.80 0.08 -22.49
C PRO A 91 -11.82 -0.17 -21.36
N LYS A 92 -13.10 0.07 -21.61
CA LYS A 92 -14.19 -0.22 -20.66
C LYS A 92 -14.46 -1.72 -20.57
N ALA A 93 -14.53 -2.42 -21.71
CA ALA A 93 -14.67 -3.88 -21.74
C ALA A 93 -13.47 -4.57 -21.07
N LEU A 94 -12.25 -4.06 -21.29
CA LEU A 94 -11.04 -4.58 -20.65
C LEU A 94 -11.10 -4.46 -19.11
N ARG A 95 -11.61 -3.34 -18.57
CA ARG A 95 -11.81 -3.18 -17.12
C ARG A 95 -12.83 -4.17 -16.55
N THR A 96 -13.90 -4.46 -17.30
CA THR A 96 -14.91 -5.44 -16.88
C THR A 96 -14.33 -6.85 -16.85
N ILE A 97 -13.52 -7.21 -17.84
CA ILE A 97 -12.81 -8.51 -17.86
C ILE A 97 -11.85 -8.62 -16.69
N ILE A 98 -11.06 -7.58 -16.42
CA ILE A 98 -10.14 -7.54 -15.26
C ILE A 98 -10.92 -7.70 -13.95
N GLN A 99 -12.08 -7.06 -13.82
CA GLN A 99 -12.90 -7.18 -12.61
C GLN A 99 -13.41 -8.61 -12.42
N GLY A 100 -13.92 -9.25 -13.48
CA GLY A 100 -14.38 -10.65 -13.40
C GLY A 100 -13.23 -11.61 -13.05
N LYS A 101 -12.03 -11.41 -13.62
CA LYS A 101 -10.85 -12.22 -13.26
C LYS A 101 -10.40 -12.01 -11.81
N ARG A 102 -10.56 -10.80 -11.25
CA ARG A 102 -10.26 -10.54 -9.83
C ARG A 102 -11.22 -11.28 -8.90
N GLU A 103 -12.49 -11.38 -9.28
CA GLU A 103 -13.49 -12.17 -8.55
C GLU A 103 -13.11 -13.67 -8.61
N GLN A 104 -12.83 -14.19 -9.81
CA GLN A 104 -12.35 -15.58 -9.97
C GLN A 104 -11.07 -15.88 -9.19
N MET A 105 -10.14 -14.91 -9.12
CA MET A 105 -8.92 -15.05 -8.32
C MET A 105 -9.23 -15.08 -6.82
N SER A 106 -10.21 -14.29 -6.37
CA SER A 106 -10.67 -14.31 -4.98
C SER A 106 -11.28 -15.66 -4.62
N ASP A 107 -12.14 -16.18 -5.50
CA ASP A 107 -12.78 -17.49 -5.31
C ASP A 107 -11.72 -18.61 -5.25
N ALA A 108 -10.73 -18.61 -6.15
CA ALA A 108 -9.63 -19.57 -6.14
C ALA A 108 -8.80 -19.50 -4.84
N VAL A 109 -8.60 -18.30 -4.28
CA VAL A 109 -7.91 -18.12 -2.98
C VAL A 109 -8.75 -18.67 -1.82
N GLU A 110 -10.08 -18.49 -1.86
CA GLU A 110 -10.99 -19.06 -0.86
C GLU A 110 -11.00 -20.60 -0.90
N GLU A 111 -10.88 -21.18 -2.09
CA GLU A 111 -10.78 -22.63 -2.31
C GLU A 111 -9.37 -23.19 -2.06
N LEU A 112 -8.39 -22.35 -1.70
CA LEU A 112 -6.97 -22.70 -1.52
C LEU A 112 -6.29 -23.21 -2.81
N ASP A 113 -6.85 -22.92 -3.99
CA ASP A 113 -6.24 -23.19 -5.29
C ASP A 113 -5.29 -22.05 -5.68
N PHE A 114 -4.07 -22.14 -5.13
CA PHE A 114 -3.05 -21.12 -5.34
C PHE A 114 -2.45 -21.13 -6.76
N GLU A 115 -2.56 -22.24 -7.49
CA GLU A 115 -2.06 -22.36 -8.87
C GLU A 115 -2.94 -21.52 -9.80
N THR A 116 -4.25 -21.73 -9.74
CA THR A 116 -5.21 -20.95 -10.51
C THR A 116 -5.18 -19.47 -10.12
N ALA A 117 -5.05 -19.16 -8.82
CA ALA A 117 -4.92 -17.78 -8.36
C ALA A 117 -3.63 -17.09 -8.89
N ALA A 118 -2.51 -17.82 -8.97
CA ALA A 118 -1.26 -17.28 -9.51
C ALA A 118 -1.36 -16.98 -11.02
N ILE A 119 -1.98 -17.87 -11.79
CA ILE A 119 -2.24 -17.69 -13.22
C ILE A 119 -3.13 -16.45 -13.44
N LEU A 120 -4.23 -16.34 -12.70
CA LEU A 120 -5.16 -15.21 -12.79
C LEU A 120 -4.49 -13.88 -12.41
N ARG A 121 -3.63 -13.88 -11.37
CA ARG A 121 -2.85 -12.70 -10.97
C ARG A 121 -1.96 -12.20 -12.10
N ASP A 122 -1.22 -13.10 -12.73
CA ASP A 122 -0.25 -12.75 -13.78
C ASP A 122 -0.96 -12.30 -15.06
N GLU A 123 -2.11 -12.89 -15.36
CA GLU A 123 -2.98 -12.46 -16.45
C GLU A 123 -3.58 -11.07 -16.20
N ILE A 124 -4.13 -10.81 -15.01
CA ILE A 124 -4.64 -9.48 -14.61
C ILE A 124 -3.54 -8.42 -14.78
N LYS A 125 -2.33 -8.72 -14.32
CA LYS A 125 -1.19 -7.78 -14.43
C LYS A 125 -0.88 -7.43 -15.89
N ARG A 126 -0.87 -8.42 -16.79
CA ARG A 126 -0.65 -8.20 -18.23
C ARG A 126 -1.80 -7.42 -18.87
N LEU A 127 -3.05 -7.65 -18.45
CA LEU A 127 -4.21 -6.90 -18.94
C LEU A 127 -4.21 -5.44 -18.44
N GLU A 128 -3.78 -5.21 -17.20
CA GLU A 128 -3.65 -3.85 -16.62
C GLU A 128 -2.59 -3.00 -17.32
N GLU A 129 -1.46 -3.60 -17.73
CA GLU A 129 -0.40 -2.91 -18.48
C GLU A 129 -0.89 -2.34 -19.83
N LYS A 130 -1.95 -2.91 -20.40
CA LYS A 130 -2.55 -2.47 -21.67
C LYS A 130 -3.58 -1.36 -21.48
N LEU A 131 -4.00 -1.08 -20.24
CA LEU A 131 -4.94 -0.01 -19.96
C LEU A 131 -4.22 1.34 -20.03
N PRO A 132 -4.78 2.37 -20.70
CA PRO A 132 -4.17 3.69 -20.70
C PRO A 132 -4.04 4.20 -19.26
N LEU A 133 -2.83 4.65 -18.91
CA LEU A 133 -2.53 5.21 -17.59
C LEU A 133 -3.55 6.31 -17.27
N PRO A 134 -4.09 6.36 -16.04
CA PRO A 134 -4.95 7.47 -15.64
C PRO A 134 -4.21 8.79 -15.88
N PRO A 135 -4.89 9.85 -16.36
CA PRO A 135 -4.25 11.11 -16.65
C PRO A 135 -3.48 11.58 -15.40
N LYS A 136 -2.20 11.95 -15.58
CA LYS A 136 -1.38 12.51 -14.51
C LYS A 136 -2.20 13.60 -13.84
N ARG A 137 -2.58 13.38 -12.58
CA ARG A 137 -3.21 14.43 -11.76
C ARG A 137 -2.29 15.64 -11.83
N ARG A 138 -2.78 16.76 -12.38
CA ARG A 138 -2.03 18.03 -12.40
C ARG A 138 -1.48 18.23 -11.00
N GLY A 139 -0.14 18.28 -10.89
CA GLY A 139 0.54 18.43 -9.61
C GLY A 139 -0.09 19.60 -8.87
N ARG A 140 -0.48 19.36 -7.60
CA ARG A 140 -0.99 20.45 -6.77
C ARG A 140 0.06 21.57 -6.75
N PRO A 141 -0.35 22.85 -6.82
CA PRO A 141 0.58 23.96 -6.69
C PRO A 141 1.42 23.77 -5.44
N ASN A 142 2.70 24.12 -5.53
CA ASN A 142 3.69 23.91 -4.50
C ASN A 142 3.35 24.80 -3.29
N VAL A 143 2.48 24.31 -2.40
CA VAL A 143 2.16 25.01 -1.15
C VAL A 143 3.41 24.88 -0.29
N LYS A 144 4.09 26.01 -0.05
CA LYS A 144 5.20 26.07 0.92
C LYS A 144 4.69 25.46 2.22
N ARG A 145 5.25 24.31 2.62
CA ARG A 145 5.01 23.73 3.93
C ARG A 145 5.60 24.71 4.94
N VAL A 146 4.74 25.43 5.64
CA VAL A 146 5.14 26.14 6.86
C VAL A 146 5.25 25.05 7.92
N TYR A 147 6.48 24.66 8.20
CA TYR A 147 6.77 23.90 9.41
C TYR A 147 6.60 24.89 10.56
N LEU A 148 5.75 24.54 11.53
CA LEU A 148 5.91 25.10 12.88
C LEU A 148 7.21 24.47 13.38
N ASP A 149 8.31 25.14 13.09
CA ASP A 149 9.55 24.93 13.82
C ASP A 149 9.25 25.45 15.23
N GLU A 150 9.04 24.52 16.17
CA GLU A 150 9.13 24.83 17.59
C GLU A 150 10.56 24.48 18.03
N ASP A 151 11.22 25.47 18.62
CA ASP A 151 12.56 25.43 19.22
C ASP A 151 12.78 24.25 20.18
#